data_AF-A0A4U1D6E9-F1
#
_entry.id   AF-A0A4U1D6E9-F1
#
_cell.length_a   1.000
_cell.length_b   1.000
_cell.length_c   1.000
_cell.angle_alpha   90.00
_cell.angle_beta   90.00
_cell.angle_gamma   90.00
#
_symmetry.space_group_name_H-M   'P 1'
#
loop_
_entity.id
_entity.type
_entity.pdbx_description
1 polymer ?
#
loop_
_entity_poly.entity_id
_entity_poly.type
_entity_poly.pdbx_seq_one_letter_code
_entity_poly.pdbx_strand_id
1 'polypeptide(L)' 'MVLTLFATSLRGRKAYKDVKGMVYLECTVCYSIKIEDSFQKEKTGFLGRRFNCCNCRNEQNRQYREKRALA' A
#
# COMPACT_ATOMS: atom_id res chain seq x y z
N MET A 1 19.64 -1.74 -3.25
CA MET A 1 18.93 -2.17 -2.02
C MET A 1 18.38 -3.56 -2.27
N VAL A 2 18.65 -4.52 -1.38
CA VAL A 2 18.18 -5.90 -1.53
C VAL A 2 16.92 -6.08 -0.69
N LEU A 3 15.85 -6.57 -1.32
CA LEU A 3 14.57 -6.85 -0.70
C LEU A 3 14.34 -8.35 -0.68
N THR A 4 14.03 -8.90 0.50
CA THR A 4 13.66 -10.31 0.66
C THR A 4 12.17 -10.42 0.93
N LEU A 5 11.52 -11.42 0.34
CA LEU A 5 10.11 -11.69 0.61
C LEU A 5 9.96 -12.05 2.09
N PHE A 6 9.13 -11.29 2.80
CA PHE A 6 8.92 -11.41 4.23
C PHE A 6 7.59 -12.10 4.54
N ALA A 7 6.51 -11.70 3.87
CA ALA A 7 5.19 -12.28 4.07
C ALA A 7 4.32 -12.11 2.82
N THR A 8 3.28 -12.94 2.71
CA THR A 8 2.28 -12.85 1.64
C THR A 8 0.88 -12.91 2.27
N SER A 9 -0.01 -12.02 1.83
CA SER A 9 -1.40 -12.03 2.29
C SER A 9 -2.19 -13.19 1.67
N LEU A 10 -3.36 -13.52 2.24
CA LEU A 10 -4.29 -14.51 1.68
C LEU A 10 -4.70 -14.21 0.22
N ARG A 11 -4.65 -12.93 -0.18
CA ARG A 11 -4.97 -12.47 -1.54
C ARG A 11 -3.74 -12.24 -2.41
N GLY A 12 -2.57 -12.74 -2.00
CA GLY A 12 -1.33 -12.72 -2.79
C GLY A 12 -0.50 -11.42 -2.69
N ARG A 13 -0.91 -10.44 -1.87
CA ARG A 13 -0.14 -9.19 -1.70
C ARG A 13 1.16 -9.48 -0.94
N LYS A 14 2.28 -9.02 -1.47
CA LYS A 14 3.60 -9.30 -0.89
C LYS A 14 4.09 -8.18 0.03
N ALA A 15 4.76 -8.59 1.10
CA ALA A 15 5.56 -7.75 1.98
C ALA A 15 7.02 -8.19 1.90
N TYR A 16 7.93 -7.24 2.00
CA TYR A 16 9.36 -7.45 1.90
C TYR A 16 10.06 -6.82 3.10
N LYS A 17 11.26 -7.31 3.41
CA LYS A 17 12.18 -6.65 4.33
C LYS A 17 13.49 -6.36 3.64
N ASP A 18 14.13 -5.28 4.08
CA ASP A 18 15.52 -5.02 3.73
C ASP A 18 16.48 -5.58 4.79
N VAL A 19 17.78 -5.45 4.53
CA VAL A 19 18.85 -5.88 5.44
C VAL A 19 18.85 -5.14 6.78
N LYS A 20 18.17 -3.99 6.88
CA LYS A 20 18.03 -3.18 8.09
C LYS A 20 16.73 -3.47 8.85
N GLY A 21 15.92 -4.41 8.34
CA GLY A 21 14.63 -4.78 8.92
C GLY A 21 13.48 -3.82 8.57
N MET A 22 13.69 -2.84 7.69
CA MET A 22 12.60 -1.98 7.20
C MET A 22 11.62 -2.79 6.37
N VAL A 23 10.33 -2.60 6.62
CA VAL A 23 9.25 -3.30 5.94
C VAL A 23 8.79 -2.50 4.73
N TYR A 24 8.60 -3.21 3.62
CA TYR A 24 8.07 -2.70 2.37
C TYR A 24 6.84 -3.50 1.98
N LEU A 25 5.85 -2.84 1.40
CA LEU A 25 4.61 -3.44 0.96
C LEU A 25 4.38 -3.14 -0.52
N GLU A 26 3.85 -4.11 -1.22
CA GLU A 26 3.33 -3.93 -2.58
C GLU A 26 2.00 -3.15 -2.54
N CYS A 27 1.87 -2.13 -3.37
CA CYS A 27 0.59 -1.45 -3.61
C CYS A 27 -0.22 -2.23 -4.63
N THR A 28 -1.46 -2.62 -4.32
CA THR A 28 -2.26 -3.41 -5.27
C THR A 28 -2.95 -2.56 -6.35
N VAL A 29 -2.71 -1.24 -6.37
CA VAL A 29 -3.26 -0.31 -7.38
C VAL A 29 -2.19 0.06 -8.41
N CYS A 30 -1.00 0.44 -7.95
CA CYS A 30 0.10 0.83 -8.84
C CYS A 30 1.23 -0.21 -8.93
N TYR A 31 1.08 -1.36 -8.27
CA TYR A 31 2.01 -2.49 -8.27
C TYR A 31 3.45 -2.16 -7.85
N SER A 32 3.67 -0.96 -7.29
CA SER A 32 4.97 -0.53 -6.80
C SER A 32 5.20 -1.04 -5.38
N ILE A 33 6.43 -1.47 -5.09
CA ILE A 33 6.90 -1.75 -3.73
C ILE A 33 7.28 -0.43 -3.06
N LYS A 34 6.72 -0.16 -1.88
CA LYS A 34 6.97 1.09 -1.13
C LYS A 34 7.18 0.78 0.35
N ILE A 35 7.86 1.67 1.07
CA ILE A 35 8.02 1.53 2.52
C ILE A 35 6.64 1.48 3.20
N GLU A 36 6.52 0.72 4.29
CA GLU A 36 5.28 0.50 5.02
C GLU A 36 4.53 1.82 5.37
N ASP A 37 5.26 2.88 5.70
CA ASP A 37 4.69 4.19 6.04
C ASP A 37 4.10 4.95 4.84
N SER A 38 4.34 4.48 3.62
CA SER A 38 3.60 4.94 2.43
C SER A 38 2.17 4.40 2.38
N PHE A 39 1.74 3.62 3.38
CA PHE A 39 0.41 3.04 3.50
C PHE A 39 -0.25 3.48 4.81
N GLN A 40 -1.51 3.89 4.72
CA GLN A 40 -2.28 4.26 5.90
C GLN A 40 -2.60 3.03 6.75
N LYS A 41 -2.67 3.24 8.07
CA LYS A 41 -3.03 2.19 9.02
C LYS A 41 -4.47 1.72 8.79
N GLU A 42 -4.69 0.41 8.89
CA GLU A 42 -6.00 -0.22 8.77
C GLU A 42 -6.05 -1.47 9.66
N LYS A 43 -7.02 -1.49 10.59
CA LYS A 43 -7.11 -2.52 11.65
C LYS A 43 -7.14 -3.95 11.10
N THR A 44 -7.80 -4.15 9.96
CA THR A 44 -7.97 -5.46 9.30
C THR A 44 -7.10 -5.59 8.04
N GLY A 45 -6.20 -4.64 7.81
CA GLY A 45 -5.31 -4.63 6.66
C GLY A 45 -4.17 -5.64 6.81
N PHE A 46 -3.59 -6.06 5.69
CA PHE A 46 -2.39 -6.90 5.71
C PHE A 46 -1.24 -6.16 6.38
N LEU A 47 -0.66 -6.75 7.43
CA LEU A 47 0.29 -6.11 8.35
C LEU A 47 -0.23 -4.79 8.94
N GLY A 48 -1.54 -4.67 9.17
CA GLY A 48 -2.15 -3.47 9.73
C GLY A 48 -2.16 -2.27 8.78
N ARG A 49 -1.96 -2.49 7.47
CA ARG A 49 -1.86 -1.43 6.44
C ARG A 49 -2.85 -1.65 5.30
N ARG A 50 -3.34 -0.54 4.77
CA ARG A 50 -4.19 -0.51 3.56
C ARG A 50 -3.52 -1.16 2.36
N PHE A 51 -4.36 -1.68 1.45
CA PHE A 51 -3.93 -2.35 0.22
C PHE A 51 -3.29 -1.40 -0.80
N ASN A 52 -3.70 -0.13 -0.82
CA ASN A 52 -3.18 0.90 -1.70
C ASN A 52 -2.32 1.92 -0.95
N CYS A 53 -1.30 2.46 -1.64
CA CYS A 53 -0.46 3.50 -1.06
C CYS A 53 -1.20 4.84 -0.97
N CYS A 54 -0.69 5.75 -0.13
CA CYS A 54 -1.25 7.07 0.11
C CYS A 54 -1.47 7.85 -1.19
N ASN A 55 -0.54 7.77 -2.16
CA ASN A 55 -0.68 8.48 -3.44
C ASN A 55 -1.88 7.97 -4.25
N CYS A 56 -2.01 6.65 -4.42
CA CYS A 56 -3.17 6.06 -5.10
C CYS A 56 -4.49 6.40 -4.40
N ARG A 57 -4.48 6.43 -3.06
CA ARG A 57 -5.66 6.80 -2.28
C ARG A 57 -6.02 8.28 -2.46
N ASN A 58 -5.02 9.17 -2.46
CA ASN A 58 -5.23 10.60 -2.66
C ASN A 58 -5.81 10.87 -4.05
N GLU A 59 -5.30 10.19 -5.07
CA GLU A 59 -5.83 10.28 -6.43
C GLU A 59 -7.28 9.78 -6.52
N GLN A 60 -7.60 8.64 -5.91
CA GLN A 60 -8.96 8.14 -5.85
C GLN A 60 -9.92 9.12 -5.14
N ASN A 61 -9.47 9.74 -4.04
CA ASN A 61 -10.24 10.76 -3.32
C ASN A 61 -10.44 12.03 -4.16
N ARG A 62 -9.42 12.45 -4.92
CA ARG A 62 -9.49 13.60 -5.84
C ARG A 62 -10.56 13.36 -6.90
N GLN A 63 -10.50 12.23 -7.58
CA GLN A 63 -11.48 11.83 -8.60
C GLN A 63 -12.91 11.73 -8.02
N TYR A 64 -13.06 11.23 -6.80
CA TYR A 64 -14.36 11.19 -6.12
C TYR A 64 -14.93 12.59 -5.88
N ARG A 65 -14.10 13.54 -5.43
CA ARG A 65 -14.51 14.93 -5.20
C ARG A 65 -14.87 15.64 -6.50
N GLU A 66 -14.08 15.44 -7.55
CA GLU A 66 -14.34 15.99 -8.89
C GLU A 66 -15.68 15.49 -9.43
N LYS A 67 -15.95 14.16 -9.36
CA LYS A 67 -17.24 13.59 -9.76
C LYS A 67 -18.42 14.13 -8.97
N ARG A 68 -18.26 14.34 -7.66
CA ARG A 68 -19.31 14.90 -6.81
C ARG A 68 -19.56 16.38 -7.07
N ALA A 69 -18.54 17.14 -7.47
CA ALA A 69 -18.71 18.55 -7.84
C ALA A 69 -19.41 18.73 -9.19
N LEU A 70 -19.39 17.71 -10.04
CA LEU A 70 -20.04 17.67 -11.35
C LEU A 70 -21.48 17.09 -11.32
N ALA A 71 -21.92 16.57 -10.17
CA ALA A 71 -23.22 15.93 -9.96
C ALA A 71 -24.16 16.84 -9.18
#